data_AF-A3J5A5-F1
#
_entry.id   AF-A3J5A5-F1
#
_cell.length_a   1.000
_cell.length_b   1.000
_cell.length_c   1.000
_cell.angle_alpha   90.00
_cell.angle_beta   90.00
_cell.angle_gamma   90.00
#
_symmetry.space_group_name_H-M   'P 1'
#
loop_
_entity.id
_entity.type
_entity.pdbx_description
1 polymer ?
#
loop_
_entity_poly.entity_id
_entity_poly.type
_entity_poly.pdbx_seq_one_letter_code
_entity_poly.pdbx_strand_id
1 'polypeptide(L)'
;MKTKIELEQDIIKMTNSIRKNYPELAKYISEIPSNNSESEAINIINLKDYYNTLVELISEYSKTHKAAKDKIDAEKSVYSDLHIYPKSEDIYQQFKEMSDLNPEDLSKNKTPNEEADTSNEKAFKDDMSGKDLDVPGSELDDLQESIGSEDEENNYYSLGGDNHNNLEEDNG
;
A
#
# COMPACT_ATOMS: atom_id res chain seq x y z
N MET A 1 -34.50 6.07 23.00
CA MET A 1 -33.93 5.20 21.95
C MET A 1 -33.36 6.11 20.88
N LYS A 2 -32.17 5.81 20.34
CA LYS A 2 -31.67 6.54 19.17
C LYS A 2 -32.61 6.30 17.99
N THR A 3 -32.83 7.33 17.19
CA THR A 3 -33.55 7.24 15.92
C THR A 3 -32.68 6.54 14.87
N LYS A 4 -33.30 6.03 13.81
CA LYS A 4 -32.58 5.44 12.67
C LYS A 4 -31.52 6.38 12.09
N ILE A 5 -31.89 7.65 11.91
CA ILE A 5 -31.00 8.68 11.36
C ILE A 5 -29.79 8.90 12.27
N GLU A 6 -29.98 8.94 13.60
CA GLU A 6 -28.87 9.08 14.55
C GLU A 6 -27.94 7.87 14.50
N LEU A 7 -28.48 6.64 14.37
CA LEU A 7 -27.66 5.43 14.23
C LEU A 7 -26.85 5.43 12.93
N GLU A 8 -27.47 5.79 11.81
CA GLU A 8 -26.78 5.90 10.51
C GLU A 8 -25.66 6.96 10.57
N GLN A 9 -25.91 8.12 11.17
CA GLN A 9 -24.89 9.15 11.35
C GLN A 9 -23.73 8.68 12.24
N ASP A 10 -24.02 7.94 13.31
CA ASP A 10 -23.00 7.41 14.20
C ASP A 10 -22.17 6.33 13.52
N ILE A 11 -22.80 5.46 12.71
CA ILE A 11 -22.10 4.48 11.89
C ILE A 11 -21.16 5.17 10.89
N ILE A 12 -21.63 6.21 10.21
CA ILE A 12 -20.79 6.97 9.25
C ILE A 12 -19.59 7.62 9.97
N LYS A 13 -19.82 8.24 11.13
CA LYS A 13 -18.73 8.82 11.93
C LYS A 13 -17.73 7.76 12.37
N MET A 14 -18.21 6.60 12.81
CA MET A 14 -17.38 5.49 13.28
C MET A 14 -16.55 4.93 12.13
N THR A 15 -17.17 4.58 11.01
CA THR A 15 -16.50 4.05 9.81
C THR A 15 -15.47 5.02 9.24
N ASN A 16 -15.74 6.32 9.22
CA ASN A 16 -14.76 7.35 8.85
C ASN A 16 -13.59 7.39 9.83
N SER A 17 -13.87 7.24 11.13
CA SER A 17 -12.83 7.18 12.17
C SER A 17 -11.97 5.93 12.01
N ILE A 18 -12.55 4.78 11.65
CA ILE A 18 -11.82 3.55 11.37
C ILE A 18 -10.93 3.75 10.14
N ARG A 19 -11.49 4.19 9.01
CA ARG A 19 -10.71 4.45 7.79
C ARG A 19 -9.51 5.38 8.00
N LYS A 20 -9.65 6.38 8.88
CA LYS A 20 -8.56 7.33 9.18
C LYS A 20 -7.47 6.73 10.06
N ASN A 21 -7.85 5.92 11.04
CA ASN A 21 -6.95 5.48 12.10
C ASN A 21 -6.44 4.04 11.93
N TYR A 22 -7.18 3.22 11.19
CA TYR A 22 -7.03 1.77 11.01
C TYR A 22 -7.50 1.38 9.60
N PRO A 23 -6.88 1.92 8.52
CA PRO A 23 -7.32 1.72 7.13
C PRO A 23 -7.38 0.24 6.72
N GLU A 24 -6.55 -0.63 7.31
CA GLU A 24 -6.53 -2.08 7.11
C GLU A 24 -7.85 -2.76 7.48
N LEU A 25 -8.60 -2.21 8.43
CA LEU A 25 -9.92 -2.73 8.82
C LEU A 25 -11.00 -2.46 7.76
N ALA A 26 -10.73 -1.64 6.75
CA ALA A 26 -11.70 -1.32 5.71
C ALA A 26 -12.17 -2.56 4.93
N LYS A 27 -11.29 -3.54 4.70
CA LYS A 27 -11.63 -4.81 4.03
C LYS A 27 -12.67 -5.59 4.83
N TYR A 28 -12.42 -5.78 6.13
CA TYR A 28 -13.36 -6.45 7.04
C TYR A 28 -14.72 -5.76 7.08
N ILE A 29 -14.75 -4.43 7.15
CA ILE A 29 -16.01 -3.66 7.17
C ILE A 29 -16.83 -3.90 5.90
N SER A 30 -16.17 -4.02 4.74
CA SER A 30 -16.85 -4.25 3.46
C SER A 30 -17.43 -5.66 3.32
N GLU A 31 -16.93 -6.62 4.09
CA GLU A 31 -17.39 -8.01 4.09
C GLU A 31 -18.53 -8.26 5.09
N ILE A 32 -18.83 -7.30 5.98
CA ILE A 32 -19.94 -7.44 6.93
C ILE A 32 -21.28 -7.42 6.17
N PRO A 33 -22.15 -8.44 6.33
CA PRO A 33 -23.41 -8.51 5.63
C PRO A 33 -24.37 -7.39 6.07
N SER A 34 -24.92 -6.65 5.10
CA SER A 34 -25.96 -5.65 5.34
C SER A 34 -27.35 -6.26 5.17
N ASN A 35 -28.06 -6.50 6.27
CA ASN A 35 -29.42 -7.04 6.24
C ASN A 35 -30.44 -5.90 6.16
N ASN A 36 -30.97 -5.61 4.98
CA ASN A 36 -32.13 -4.70 4.83
C ASN A 36 -33.44 -5.48 5.00
N SER A 37 -34.36 -4.94 5.79
CA SER A 37 -35.69 -5.52 6.00
C SER A 37 -36.75 -4.45 5.74
N GLU A 38 -37.90 -4.87 5.21
CA GLU A 38 -39.09 -4.04 4.98
C GLU A 38 -39.65 -3.43 6.28
N SER A 39 -39.33 -4.03 7.43
CA SER A 39 -39.78 -3.54 8.74
C SER A 39 -38.80 -2.52 9.33
N GLU A 40 -39.30 -1.31 9.59
CA GLU A 40 -38.52 -0.22 10.20
C GLU A 40 -37.94 -0.60 11.58
N ALA A 41 -38.67 -1.40 12.36
CA ALA A 41 -38.21 -1.87 13.66
C ALA A 41 -37.05 -2.86 13.54
N ILE A 42 -37.09 -3.74 12.55
CA ILE A 42 -36.02 -4.70 12.26
C ILE A 42 -34.79 -3.95 11.74
N ASN A 43 -35.00 -2.90 10.92
CA ASN A 43 -33.90 -2.06 10.42
C ASN A 43 -33.15 -1.35 11.55
N ILE A 44 -33.87 -0.78 12.52
CA ILE A 44 -33.25 -0.14 13.71
C ILE A 44 -32.42 -1.15 14.53
N ILE A 45 -32.91 -2.40 14.67
CA ILE A 45 -32.18 -3.47 15.36
C ILE A 45 -30.90 -3.83 14.60
N ASN A 46 -31.02 -4.07 13.30
CA ASN A 46 -29.87 -4.42 12.44
C ASN A 46 -28.79 -3.33 12.44
N LEU A 47 -29.17 -2.05 12.37
CA LEU A 47 -28.24 -0.92 12.45
C LEU A 47 -27.54 -0.85 13.81
N LYS A 48 -28.27 -1.13 14.89
CA LYS A 48 -27.70 -1.16 16.23
C LYS A 48 -26.69 -2.30 16.38
N ASP A 49 -27.02 -3.48 15.85
CA ASP A 49 -26.14 -4.64 15.89
C ASP A 49 -24.86 -4.38 15.07
N TYR A 50 -25.01 -3.83 13.86
CA TYR A 50 -23.87 -3.41 13.04
C TYR A 50 -22.96 -2.41 13.76
N TYR A 51 -23.55 -1.40 14.41
CA TYR A 51 -22.79 -0.43 15.20
C TYR A 51 -22.02 -1.09 16.35
N ASN A 52 -22.64 -2.04 17.07
CA ASN A 52 -21.96 -2.75 18.16
C ASN A 52 -20.79 -3.59 17.63
N THR A 53 -20.95 -4.27 16.50
CA THR A 53 -19.87 -5.03 15.84
C THR A 53 -18.70 -4.12 15.50
N LEU A 54 -18.94 -2.91 14.96
CA LEU A 54 -17.87 -1.94 14.69
C LEU A 54 -17.13 -1.51 15.96
N VAL A 55 -17.87 -1.28 17.06
CA VAL A 55 -17.27 -0.91 18.36
C VAL A 55 -16.41 -2.04 18.91
N GLU A 56 -16.90 -3.28 18.85
CA GLU A 56 -16.17 -4.46 19.31
C GLU A 56 -14.90 -4.71 18.49
N LEU A 57 -14.99 -4.60 17.17
CA LEU A 57 -13.86 -4.69 16.24
C LEU A 57 -12.77 -3.67 16.61
N ILE A 58 -13.13 -2.39 16.81
CA ILE A 58 -12.17 -1.37 17.24
C ILE A 58 -11.61 -1.69 18.63
N SER A 59 -12.44 -2.13 19.57
CA SER A 59 -12.02 -2.47 20.93
C SER A 59 -10.96 -3.56 20.92
N GLU A 60 -11.21 -4.69 20.25
CA GLU A 60 -10.25 -5.79 20.16
C GLU A 60 -9.00 -5.38 19.39
N TYR A 61 -9.16 -4.71 18.25
CA TYR A 61 -8.03 -4.27 17.43
C TYR A 61 -7.13 -3.28 18.19
N SER A 62 -7.73 -2.34 18.94
CA SER A 62 -6.98 -1.35 19.71
C SER A 62 -6.20 -1.95 20.88
N LYS A 63 -6.56 -3.13 21.39
CA LYS A 63 -5.80 -3.81 22.45
C LYS A 63 -4.48 -4.37 21.92
N THR A 64 -4.48 -4.88 20.70
CA THR A 64 -3.31 -5.51 20.06
C THR A 64 -2.48 -4.52 19.24
N HIS A 65 -3.09 -3.44 18.73
CA HIS A 65 -2.45 -2.47 17.83
C HIS A 65 -2.25 -1.08 18.45
N LYS A 66 -2.37 -0.93 19.78
CA LYS A 66 -2.15 0.34 20.49
C LYS A 66 -0.74 0.92 20.28
N ALA A 67 0.26 0.07 20.10
CA ALA A 67 1.66 0.45 19.88
C ALA A 67 1.99 0.88 18.44
N ALA A 68 1.13 0.55 17.47
CA ALA A 68 1.35 0.88 16.05
C ALA A 68 0.93 2.31 15.70
N LYS A 69 -0.08 2.86 16.40
CA LYS A 69 -0.59 4.22 16.14
C LYS A 69 0.44 5.32 16.46
N ASP A 70 1.21 5.14 17.52
CA ASP A 70 2.31 6.05 17.89
C ASP A 70 3.50 5.93 16.91
N LYS A 71 3.68 4.77 16.23
CA LYS A 71 4.67 4.59 15.14
C LYS A 71 4.19 5.19 13.82
N ILE A 72 2.91 5.02 13.46
CA ILE A 72 2.32 5.56 12.22
C ILE A 72 2.27 7.09 12.24
N ASP A 73 1.97 7.73 13.37
CA ASP A 73 2.01 9.19 13.47
C ASP A 73 3.46 9.74 13.43
N ALA A 74 4.45 8.96 13.87
CA ALA A 74 5.87 9.27 13.68
C ALA A 74 6.30 9.10 12.20
N GLU A 75 5.94 8.00 11.55
CA GLU A 75 6.22 7.73 10.13
C GLU A 75 5.51 8.73 9.20
N LYS A 76 4.27 9.14 9.49
CA LYS A 76 3.54 10.11 8.67
C LYS A 76 4.18 11.50 8.68
N SER A 77 4.92 11.86 9.74
CA SER A 77 5.76 13.06 9.77
C SER A 77 6.97 12.92 8.85
N VAL A 78 7.58 11.74 8.80
CA VAL A 78 8.71 11.39 7.91
C VAL A 78 8.25 11.37 6.44
N TYR A 79 7.06 10.85 6.14
CA TYR A 79 6.49 10.88 4.78
C TYR A 79 6.05 12.26 4.30
N SER A 80 5.80 13.21 5.22
CA SER A 80 5.54 14.60 4.82
C SER A 80 6.79 15.31 4.29
N ASP A 81 7.97 14.92 4.75
CA ASP A 81 9.27 15.38 4.25
C ASP A 81 9.74 14.62 3.00
N LEU A 82 9.32 13.35 2.82
CA LEU A 82 9.69 12.52 1.66
C LEU A 82 9.15 13.05 0.31
N HIS A 83 8.24 14.01 0.32
CA HIS A 83 7.66 14.60 -0.89
C HIS A 83 8.26 15.97 -1.27
N ILE A 84 9.22 16.49 -0.51
CA ILE A 84 9.89 17.75 -0.83
C ILE A 84 11.28 17.42 -1.41
N TYR A 85 11.30 17.04 -2.68
CA TYR A 85 12.56 16.99 -3.42
C TYR A 85 13.22 18.38 -3.36
N PRO A 86 14.56 18.46 -3.20
CA PRO A 86 15.24 19.73 -3.32
C PRO A 86 14.90 20.34 -4.68
N LYS A 87 14.88 21.68 -4.80
CA LYS A 87 14.55 22.35 -6.08
C LYS A 87 15.39 21.86 -7.26
N SER A 88 16.59 21.34 -6.97
CA SER A 88 17.48 20.74 -7.95
C SER A 88 17.04 19.37 -8.46
N GLU A 89 16.08 18.70 -7.84
CA GLU A 89 15.51 17.38 -8.20
C GLU A 89 14.01 17.47 -8.50
N ASP A 90 13.39 18.65 -8.27
CA ASP A 90 11.99 18.89 -8.61
C ASP A 90 11.81 18.88 -10.14
N ILE A 91 11.12 17.87 -10.65
CA ILE A 91 10.88 17.69 -12.08
C ILE A 91 10.15 18.86 -12.74
N TYR A 92 9.26 19.57 -12.04
CA TYR A 92 8.55 20.73 -12.59
C TYR A 92 9.50 21.92 -12.75
N GLN A 93 10.44 22.09 -11.82
CA GLN A 93 11.45 23.15 -11.89
C GLN A 93 12.60 22.81 -12.87
N GLN A 94 12.94 21.53 -13.00
CA GLN A 94 13.93 21.04 -13.95
C GLN A 94 13.40 20.95 -15.39
N PHE A 95 12.08 20.85 -15.57
CA PHE A 95 11.46 20.65 -16.86
C PHE A 95 11.83 21.77 -17.84
N LYS A 96 12.37 21.37 -19.00
CA LYS A 96 12.62 22.27 -20.12
C LYS A 96 11.54 22.05 -21.16
N GLU A 97 10.68 23.06 -21.33
CA GLU A 97 9.65 23.05 -22.36
C GLU A 97 10.29 23.01 -23.75
N MET A 98 9.90 22.03 -24.57
CA MET A 98 10.35 21.88 -25.94
C MET A 98 9.29 22.45 -26.89
N SER A 99 9.21 23.78 -26.98
CA SER A 99 8.25 24.49 -27.84
C SER A 99 8.50 24.29 -29.34
N ASP A 100 9.68 23.80 -29.72
CA ASP A 100 10.05 23.52 -31.11
C ASP A 100 9.44 22.23 -31.68
N LEU A 101 8.91 21.35 -30.81
CA LEU A 101 8.24 20.11 -31.20
C LEU A 101 6.74 20.36 -31.34
N ASN A 102 6.18 19.99 -32.50
CA ASN A 102 4.76 20.16 -32.78
C ASN A 102 4.18 18.80 -33.25
N PRO A 103 3.13 18.27 -32.60
CA PRO A 103 2.53 17.00 -33.00
C PRO A 103 1.95 17.00 -34.42
N GLU A 104 1.63 18.17 -34.96
CA GLU A 104 1.14 18.34 -36.35
C GLU A 104 2.30 18.45 -37.38
N ASP A 105 3.56 18.54 -36.93
CA ASP A 105 4.74 18.66 -37.78
C ASP A 105 5.71 17.47 -37.58
N LEU A 106 5.62 16.50 -38.50
CA LEU A 106 6.46 15.28 -38.49
C LEU A 106 7.91 15.52 -38.96
N SER A 107 8.28 16.75 -39.37
CA SER A 107 9.64 17.04 -39.83
C SER A 107 10.66 17.10 -38.69
N LYS A 108 10.20 17.30 -37.45
CA LYS A 108 11.03 17.41 -36.26
C LYS A 108 10.77 16.26 -35.30
N ASN A 109 11.84 15.62 -34.83
CA ASN A 109 11.77 14.55 -33.83
C ASN A 109 12.57 14.95 -32.59
N LYS A 110 12.12 14.47 -31.42
CA LYS A 110 12.86 14.61 -30.17
C LYS A 110 14.12 13.75 -30.23
N THR A 111 15.24 14.25 -29.71
CA THR A 111 16.44 13.43 -29.50
C THR A 111 16.17 12.45 -28.34
N PRO A 112 16.55 11.17 -28.47
CA PRO A 112 16.54 10.24 -27.35
C PRO A 112 17.33 10.79 -26.15
N ASN A 113 16.88 10.46 -24.94
CA ASN A 113 17.57 10.86 -23.71
C ASN A 113 18.83 10.02 -23.45
N GLU A 114 18.90 8.86 -24.08
CA GLU A 114 20.01 7.92 -23.98
C GLU A 114 20.75 7.89 -25.30
N GLU A 115 22.05 7.57 -25.24
CA GLU A 115 22.84 7.33 -26.43
C GLU A 115 22.26 6.11 -27.17
N ALA A 116 22.25 6.17 -28.49
CA ALA A 116 21.77 5.04 -29.29
C ALA A 116 22.62 3.79 -28.98
N ASP A 117 21.95 2.65 -28.83
CA ASP A 117 22.55 1.35 -28.52
C ASP A 117 23.19 1.20 -27.12
N THR A 118 22.94 2.12 -26.19
CA THR A 118 23.30 1.92 -24.78
C THR A 118 22.09 1.43 -23.97
N SER A 119 22.28 0.42 -23.13
CA SER A 119 21.29 0.03 -22.13
C SER A 119 21.24 1.06 -21.01
N ASN A 120 20.04 1.29 -20.49
CA ASN A 120 19.78 2.08 -19.28
C ASN A 120 20.12 1.32 -17.97
N GLU A 121 20.58 0.08 -18.08
CA GLU A 121 20.93 -0.83 -16.99
C GLU A 121 22.43 -1.15 -17.03
N LYS A 122 23.03 -1.43 -15.87
CA LYS A 122 24.42 -1.85 -15.82
C LYS A 122 24.57 -3.27 -16.39
N ALA A 123 25.74 -3.53 -16.97
CA ALA A 123 26.07 -4.88 -17.41
C ALA A 123 26.28 -5.80 -16.20
N PHE A 124 26.05 -7.10 -16.38
CA PHE A 124 26.27 -8.14 -15.35
C PHE A 124 27.65 -8.09 -14.66
N LYS A 125 28.68 -7.59 -15.36
CA LYS A 125 30.04 -7.44 -14.77
C LYS A 125 30.12 -6.31 -13.74
N ASP A 126 29.27 -5.31 -13.89
CA ASP A 126 29.27 -4.09 -13.09
C ASP A 126 28.20 -4.14 -11.98
N ASP A 127 27.10 -4.86 -12.21
CA ASP A 127 26.11 -5.21 -11.18
C ASP A 127 25.59 -6.63 -11.42
N MET A 128 26.10 -7.59 -10.63
CA MET A 128 25.62 -8.97 -10.67
C MET A 128 24.28 -9.14 -9.95
N SER A 129 23.90 -8.17 -9.12
CA SER A 129 22.74 -8.25 -8.24
C SER A 129 21.47 -7.61 -8.83
N GLY A 130 21.56 -6.96 -9.99
CA GLY A 130 20.40 -6.27 -10.61
C GLY A 130 19.71 -5.28 -9.66
N LYS A 131 20.45 -4.76 -8.67
CA LYS A 131 19.92 -3.84 -7.64
C LYS A 131 19.53 -2.50 -8.25
N ASP A 132 20.09 -2.19 -9.41
CA ASP A 132 19.77 -1.02 -10.22
C ASP A 132 18.45 -1.13 -10.99
N LEU A 133 17.74 -2.26 -10.92
CA LEU A 133 16.41 -2.43 -11.50
C LEU A 133 15.33 -1.86 -10.57
N ASP A 134 14.63 -0.83 -11.03
CA ASP A 134 13.46 -0.28 -10.34
C ASP A 134 12.27 -1.25 -10.45
N VAL A 135 12.20 -2.24 -9.55
CA VAL A 135 11.11 -3.23 -9.51
C VAL A 135 9.93 -2.66 -8.70
N PRO A 136 8.76 -2.41 -9.32
CA PRO A 136 7.62 -1.87 -8.61
C PRO A 136 7.08 -2.88 -7.59
N GLY A 137 6.94 -2.44 -6.33
CA GLY A 137 6.44 -3.27 -5.23
C GLY A 137 7.52 -3.84 -4.32
N SER A 138 8.79 -3.83 -4.73
CA SER A 138 9.90 -4.38 -3.93
C SER A 138 10.06 -3.75 -2.54
N GLU A 139 9.72 -2.47 -2.39
CA GLU A 139 9.74 -1.76 -1.11
C GLU A 139 8.65 -2.21 -0.11
N LEU A 140 7.58 -2.84 -0.59
CA LEU A 140 6.50 -3.36 0.26
C LEU A 140 6.83 -4.76 0.80
N ASP A 141 7.63 -5.50 0.06
CA ASP A 141 8.02 -6.89 0.32
C ASP A 141 8.98 -6.95 1.54
N ASP A 142 9.89 -5.96 1.68
CA ASP A 142 10.82 -5.80 2.83
C ASP A 142 10.11 -5.87 4.21
N LEU A 143 8.91 -5.30 4.32
CA LEU A 143 8.15 -5.30 5.56
C LEU A 143 7.58 -6.69 5.89
N GLN A 144 7.19 -7.45 4.87
CA GLN A 144 6.63 -8.78 5.02
C GLN A 144 7.70 -9.86 5.22
N GLU A 145 8.91 -9.66 4.67
CA GLU A 145 10.11 -10.47 4.92
C GLU A 145 10.44 -10.46 6.43
N SER A 146 10.43 -9.29 7.05
CA SER A 146 10.78 -9.13 8.48
C SER A 146 9.87 -9.90 9.45
N ILE A 147 8.65 -10.22 9.03
CA ILE A 147 7.65 -10.96 9.80
C ILE A 147 7.46 -12.40 9.30
N GLY A 148 8.26 -12.83 8.31
CA GLY A 148 8.23 -14.18 7.72
C GLY A 148 6.89 -14.55 7.09
N SER A 149 6.14 -13.56 6.59
CA SER A 149 4.83 -13.77 5.95
C SER A 149 4.91 -13.85 4.43
N GLU A 150 6.08 -13.55 3.85
CA GLU A 150 6.31 -13.74 2.44
C GLU A 150 6.66 -15.18 2.09
N ASP A 151 6.26 -15.55 0.88
CA ASP A 151 6.74 -16.75 0.22
C ASP A 151 8.12 -16.46 -0.37
N GLU A 152 9.17 -16.76 0.39
CA GLU A 152 10.58 -16.57 0.00
C GLU A 152 10.93 -17.28 -1.33
N GLU A 153 10.13 -18.27 -1.74
CA GLU A 153 10.31 -18.97 -3.02
C GLU A 153 10.03 -18.06 -4.22
N ASN A 154 9.25 -16.99 -4.07
CA ASN A 154 8.90 -16.07 -5.14
C ASN A 154 9.76 -14.79 -5.15
N ASN A 155 10.87 -14.77 -4.41
CA ASN A 155 11.81 -13.65 -4.36
C ASN A 155 12.87 -13.76 -5.47
N TYR A 156 13.43 -12.62 -5.90
CA TYR A 156 14.45 -12.53 -6.98
C TYR A 156 15.67 -13.44 -6.76
N TYR A 157 15.96 -13.80 -5.52
CA TYR A 157 17.03 -14.72 -5.10
C TYR A 157 16.47 -15.92 -4.33
N SER A 158 15.39 -16.50 -4.82
CA SER A 158 14.94 -17.83 -4.41
C SER A 158 16.04 -18.84 -4.70
N LEU A 159 16.99 -18.94 -3.77
CA LEU A 159 17.98 -20.01 -3.65
C LEU A 159 17.23 -21.20 -3.07
N GLY A 160 16.25 -21.71 -3.81
CA GLY A 160 15.39 -22.80 -3.39
C GLY A 160 16.23 -23.92 -2.79
N GLY A 161 16.10 -24.13 -1.48
CA GLY A 161 16.77 -25.19 -0.74
C GLY A 161 18.31 -25.19 -0.71
N ASP A 162 19.01 -24.38 -1.52
CA ASP A 162 20.45 -24.52 -1.79
C ASP A 162 21.35 -24.29 -0.56
N ASN A 163 20.84 -23.64 0.49
CA ASN A 163 21.54 -23.45 1.77
C ASN A 163 20.88 -24.20 2.95
N HIS A 164 19.93 -25.10 2.67
CA HIS A 164 19.15 -25.83 3.66
C HIS A 164 19.54 -27.32 3.70
N ASN A 165 20.64 -27.63 4.40
CA ASN A 165 21.08 -29.01 4.67
C ASN A 165 20.19 -29.78 5.67
N ASN A 166 18.98 -29.30 5.97
CA ASN A 166 18.06 -29.89 6.94
C ASN A 166 16.71 -30.30 6.32
N LEU A 167 16.62 -30.35 4.99
CA LEU A 167 15.43 -30.79 4.29
C LEU A 167 15.30 -32.32 4.35
N GLU A 168 14.07 -32.83 4.49
CA GLU A 168 13.81 -34.28 4.51
C GLU A 168 14.24 -34.96 3.21
N GLU A 169 14.22 -34.22 2.09
CA GLU A 169 14.60 -34.67 0.74
C GLU A 169 16.09 -35.05 0.61
N ASP A 170 16.97 -34.52 1.48
CA ASP A 170 18.41 -34.84 1.52
C ASP A 170 18.70 -36.20 2.19
N ASN A 171 17.71 -36.85 2.81
CA ASN A 171 17.87 -38.13 3.51
C ASN A 171 17.49 -39.35 2.66
N GLY A 172 17.56 -39.23 1.33
CA GLY A 172 17.29 -40.30 0.35
C GLY A 172 18.43 -41.31 0.16
#